data_AF-A0A7X9WNA4-F1
#
_entry.id   AF-A0A7X9WNA4-F1
#
_cell.length_a   1.000
_cell.length_b   1.000
_cell.length_c   1.000
_cell.angle_alpha   90.00
_cell.angle_beta   90.00
_cell.angle_gamma   90.00
#
_symmetry.space_group_name_H-M   'P 1'
#
loop_
_entity.id
_entity.type
_entity.pdbx_description
1 polymer ?
#
loop_
_entity_poly.entity_id
_entity_poly.type
_entity_poly.pdbx_seq_one_letter_code
_entity_poly.pdbx_strand_id
1 'polypeptide(L)'
;MLSKLEQAAHNLEEARELRAAGSTYRQIGRKLGLTSGQLSHIRRSLKREKSSATRLRSTQPGASSRDLPVSQCGLPAGLRKSLTASGYKTLGDLADRLAESGRSGLEATPGIGPYRTTLVTRLLAYHGLSSGHGDLPAEIERIFPEFF
;
A
#
# COMPACT_ATOMS: atom_id res chain seq x y z
N MET A 1 -22.33 -1.22 -2.68
CA MET A 1 -22.13 0.08 -1.99
C MET A 1 -21.02 -0.11 -0.97
N LEU A 2 -19.95 0.70 -1.02
CA LEU A 2 -18.87 0.61 -0.02
C LEU A 2 -19.35 1.16 1.33
N SER A 3 -18.92 0.55 2.42
CA SER A 3 -19.12 1.13 3.76
C SER A 3 -18.35 2.45 3.90
N LYS A 4 -18.72 3.28 4.88
CA LYS A 4 -18.04 4.58 5.13
C LYS A 4 -16.53 4.43 5.33
N LEU A 5 -16.09 3.36 5.98
CA LEU A 5 -14.68 3.07 6.22
C LEU A 5 -13.96 2.64 4.94
N GLU A 6 -14.62 1.83 4.12
CA GLU A 6 -14.09 1.40 2.83
C GLU A 6 -13.99 2.60 1.87
N GLN A 7 -15.02 3.45 1.81
CA GLN A 7 -14.96 4.69 1.01
C GLN A 7 -13.83 5.62 1.47
N ALA A 8 -13.61 5.76 2.78
CA ALA A 8 -12.50 6.58 3.29
C ALA A 8 -11.12 6.02 2.92
N ALA A 9 -10.97 4.69 2.92
CA ALA A 9 -9.74 4.03 2.49
C ALA A 9 -9.54 4.15 0.97
N HIS A 10 -10.59 3.97 0.17
CA HIS A 10 -10.58 4.19 -1.27
C HIS A 10 -10.18 5.62 -1.62
N ASN A 11 -10.81 6.62 -0.99
CA ASN A 11 -10.49 8.03 -1.23
C ASN A 11 -9.05 8.39 -0.84
N LEU A 12 -8.48 7.74 0.18
CA LEU A 12 -7.09 7.92 0.56
C LEU A 12 -6.14 7.33 -0.50
N GLU A 13 -6.50 6.18 -1.05
CA GLU A 13 -5.75 5.52 -2.12
C GLU A 13 -5.74 6.36 -3.40
N GLU A 14 -6.91 6.76 -3.90
CA GLU A 14 -7.01 7.63 -5.08
C GLU A 14 -6.29 8.97 -4.84
N ALA A 15 -6.40 9.53 -3.63
CA ALA A 15 -5.66 10.75 -3.31
C ALA A 15 -4.13 10.56 -3.32
N ARG A 16 -3.64 9.35 -2.98
CA ARG A 16 -2.21 9.01 -3.06
C ARG A 16 -1.74 9.00 -4.52
N GLU A 17 -2.49 8.32 -5.38
CA GLU A 17 -2.19 8.26 -6.83
C GLU A 17 -2.23 9.66 -7.46
N LEU A 18 -3.27 10.44 -7.17
CA LEU A 18 -3.39 11.81 -7.66
C LEU A 18 -2.24 12.69 -7.14
N ARG A 19 -1.78 12.50 -5.89
CA ARG A 19 -0.61 13.22 -5.39
C ARG A 19 0.68 12.81 -6.07
N ALA A 20 0.85 11.53 -6.38
CA ALA A 20 1.99 11.03 -7.13
C ALA A 20 2.01 11.59 -8.55
N ALA A 21 0.82 11.72 -9.18
CA ALA A 21 0.63 12.38 -10.46
C ALA A 21 0.72 13.93 -10.41
N GLY A 22 1.12 14.52 -9.27
CA GLY A 22 1.35 15.97 -9.15
C GLY A 22 0.12 16.82 -8.84
N SER A 23 -1.07 16.23 -8.65
CA SER A 23 -2.29 16.99 -8.37
C SER A 23 -2.21 17.70 -7.01
N THR A 24 -2.74 18.93 -6.94
CA THR A 24 -2.87 19.66 -5.67
C THR A 24 -4.01 19.09 -4.81
N TYR A 25 -3.96 19.28 -3.49
CA TYR A 25 -5.05 18.84 -2.59
C TYR A 25 -6.41 19.45 -2.94
N ARG A 26 -6.43 20.69 -3.48
CA ARG A 26 -7.67 21.32 -3.92
C ARG A 26 -8.28 20.60 -5.12
N GLN A 27 -7.46 20.20 -6.08
CA GLN A 27 -7.90 19.40 -7.24
C GLN A 27 -8.37 18.02 -6.80
N ILE A 28 -7.66 17.37 -5.89
CA ILE A 28 -8.06 16.07 -5.31
C ILE A 28 -9.41 16.17 -4.63
N GLY A 29 -9.61 17.19 -3.78
CA GLY A 29 -10.89 17.41 -3.10
C GLY A 29 -12.06 17.58 -4.07
N ARG A 30 -11.86 18.31 -5.17
CA ARG A 30 -12.88 18.48 -6.22
C ARG A 30 -13.14 17.18 -6.98
N LYS A 31 -12.08 16.49 -7.42
CA LYS A 31 -12.18 15.27 -8.24
C LYS A 31 -12.86 14.13 -7.49
N LEU A 32 -12.57 14.00 -6.19
CA LEU A 32 -13.10 12.93 -5.34
C LEU A 32 -14.36 13.33 -4.55
N GLY A 33 -14.92 14.53 -4.79
CA GLY A 33 -16.11 15.00 -4.08
C GLY A 33 -15.96 15.07 -2.56
N LEU A 34 -14.76 15.40 -2.06
CA LEU A 34 -14.43 15.33 -0.64
C LEU A 34 -14.84 16.60 0.10
N THR A 35 -15.39 16.40 1.29
CA THR A 35 -15.55 17.47 2.28
C THR A 35 -14.18 17.96 2.78
N SER A 36 -14.14 19.18 3.32
CA SER A 36 -12.93 19.77 3.92
C SER A 36 -12.34 18.90 5.04
N GLY A 37 -13.19 18.25 5.85
CA GLY A 37 -12.78 17.32 6.89
C GLY A 37 -12.12 16.06 6.35
N GLN A 38 -12.71 15.43 5.33
CA GLN A 38 -12.13 14.26 4.65
C GLN A 38 -10.80 14.59 3.99
N LEU A 39 -10.71 15.71 3.28
CA LEU A 39 -9.47 16.16 2.66
C LEU A 39 -8.37 16.44 3.70
N SER A 40 -8.74 17.02 4.85
CA SER A 40 -7.81 17.24 5.97
C SER A 40 -7.32 15.94 6.58
N HIS A 41 -8.17 14.92 6.68
CA HIS A 41 -7.78 13.58 7.12
C HIS A 41 -6.78 12.94 6.14
N ILE A 42 -7.06 12.99 4.85
CA ILE A 42 -6.16 12.49 3.78
C ILE A 42 -4.81 13.20 3.83
N ARG A 43 -4.81 14.54 3.87
CA ARG A 43 -3.56 15.33 3.93
C ARG A 43 -2.70 14.95 5.13
N ARG A 44 -3.31 14.75 6.31
CA ARG A 44 -2.58 14.32 7.52
C ARG A 44 -2.02 12.92 7.37
N SER A 45 -2.76 12.00 6.76
CA SER A 45 -2.32 10.62 6.54
C SER A 45 -1.12 10.56 5.58
N LEU A 46 -1.23 11.21 4.42
CA LEU A 46 -0.13 11.26 3.44
C LEU A 46 1.09 12.04 3.96
N LYS A 47 0.88 13.11 4.74
CA LYS A 47 1.99 13.83 5.39
C LYS A 47 2.74 12.93 6.37
N ARG A 48 2.03 12.16 7.19
CA ARG A 48 2.63 11.23 8.16
C ARG A 48 3.42 10.13 7.48
N GLU A 49 2.87 9.55 6.42
CA GLU A 49 3.54 8.55 5.59
C GLU A 49 4.86 9.11 5.02
N LYS A 50 4.81 10.29 4.38
CA LYS A 50 6.00 10.97 3.85
C LYS A 50 7.04 11.27 4.94
N SER A 51 6.62 11.82 6.09
CA SER A 51 7.56 12.15 7.17
C SER A 51 8.23 10.91 7.75
N SER A 52 7.53 9.79 7.80
CA SER A 52 8.06 8.52 8.29
C SER A 52 9.13 7.98 7.35
N ALA A 53 8.85 8.00 6.04
CA ALA A 53 9.84 7.63 5.03
C ALA A 53 11.07 8.57 5.01
N THR A 54 10.88 9.88 5.24
CA THR A 54 11.99 10.83 5.38
C THR A 54 12.82 10.53 6.63
N ARG A 55 12.17 10.30 7.77
CA ARG A 55 12.87 9.98 9.02
C ARG A 55 13.68 8.70 8.88
N LEU A 56 13.07 7.63 8.35
CA LEU A 56 13.72 6.36 8.11
C LEU A 56 15.03 6.54 7.30
N ARG A 57 14.96 7.26 6.18
CA ARG A 57 16.13 7.54 5.33
C ARG A 57 17.18 8.42 6.01
N SER A 58 16.77 9.29 6.92
CA SER A 58 17.70 10.12 7.70
C SER A 58 18.42 9.32 8.79
N THR A 59 17.74 8.38 9.45
CA THR A 59 18.30 7.57 10.53
C THR A 59 19.10 6.37 10.02
N GLN A 60 18.73 5.85 8.87
CA GLN A 60 19.36 4.69 8.25
C GLN A 60 19.65 5.02 6.78
N PRO A 61 20.85 5.55 6.48
CA PRO A 61 21.30 5.75 5.10
C PRO A 61 21.28 4.40 4.36
N GLY A 62 20.57 4.35 3.23
CA GLY A 62 20.35 3.12 2.45
C GLY A 62 19.01 2.42 2.72
N ALA A 63 18.22 2.88 3.70
CA ALA A 63 16.88 2.33 3.91
C ALA A 63 15.98 2.54 2.69
N SER A 64 15.30 1.47 2.31
CA SER A 64 14.41 1.37 1.16
C SER A 64 12.95 1.45 1.58
N SER A 65 12.03 1.38 0.61
CA SER A 65 10.59 1.25 0.91
C SER A 65 10.26 -0.03 1.67
N ARG A 66 11.07 -1.09 1.55
CA ARG A 66 10.88 -2.36 2.29
C ARG A 66 11.01 -2.14 3.79
N ASP A 67 11.91 -1.26 4.20
CA ASP A 67 12.20 -0.98 5.62
C ASP A 67 11.13 -0.10 6.28
N LEU A 68 10.15 0.40 5.52
CA LEU A 68 9.10 1.24 6.06
C LEU A 68 8.22 0.46 7.06
N PRO A 69 8.08 0.93 8.31
CA PRO A 69 7.25 0.24 9.29
C PRO A 69 5.78 0.22 8.88
N VAL A 70 5.12 -0.93 9.04
CA VAL A 70 3.66 -1.07 8.81
C VAL A 70 2.88 -0.11 9.70
N SER A 71 3.36 0.13 10.92
CA SER A 71 2.77 1.10 11.84
C SER A 71 2.81 2.55 11.33
N GLN A 72 3.62 2.86 10.32
CA GLN A 72 3.83 4.20 9.79
C GLN A 72 3.41 4.36 8.31
N CYS A 73 2.94 3.29 7.68
CA CYS A 73 2.45 3.32 6.31
C CYS A 73 1.07 4.00 6.17
N GLY A 74 0.66 4.28 4.94
CA GLY A 74 -0.60 4.93 4.63
C GLY A 74 -1.86 4.06 4.70
N LEU A 75 -1.85 2.93 5.42
CA LEU A 75 -3.04 2.10 5.63
C LEU A 75 -3.95 2.65 6.74
N PRO A 76 -5.26 2.33 6.71
CA PRO A 76 -6.18 2.63 7.79
C PRO A 76 -5.64 2.15 9.15
N ALA A 77 -5.85 2.93 10.21
CA ALA A 77 -5.27 2.65 11.52
C ALA A 77 -5.65 1.26 12.07
N GLY A 78 -6.90 0.83 11.87
CA GLY A 78 -7.35 -0.51 12.26
C GLY A 78 -6.59 -1.62 11.52
N LEU A 79 -6.37 -1.45 10.21
CA LEU A 79 -5.62 -2.40 9.40
C LEU A 79 -4.14 -2.45 9.81
N ARG A 80 -3.51 -1.30 10.05
CA ARG A 80 -2.13 -1.27 10.59
C ARG A 80 -2.01 -2.02 11.91
N LYS A 81 -2.97 -1.84 12.81
CA LYS A 81 -3.01 -2.56 14.10
C LYS A 81 -3.14 -4.07 13.89
N SER A 82 -4.07 -4.52 13.05
CA SER A 82 -4.24 -5.95 12.73
C SER A 82 -2.96 -6.56 12.14
N LEU A 83 -2.33 -5.89 11.17
CA LEU A 83 -1.08 -6.34 10.56
C LEU A 83 0.06 -6.42 11.58
N THR A 84 0.24 -5.37 12.40
CA THR A 84 1.28 -5.35 13.43
C THR A 84 1.06 -6.43 14.49
N ALA A 85 -0.20 -6.64 14.92
CA ALA A 85 -0.56 -7.70 15.86
C ALA A 85 -0.33 -9.11 15.28
N SER A 86 -0.35 -9.24 13.95
CA SER A 86 -0.08 -10.49 13.24
C SER A 86 1.41 -10.69 12.96
N GLY A 87 2.29 -9.81 13.47
CA GLY A 87 3.74 -9.95 13.40
C GLY A 87 4.42 -9.21 12.25
N TYR A 88 3.68 -8.57 11.34
CA TYR A 88 4.27 -7.80 10.24
C TYR A 88 4.81 -6.46 10.74
N LYS A 89 6.14 -6.29 10.72
CA LYS A 89 6.84 -5.10 11.19
C LYS A 89 7.06 -4.11 10.06
N THR A 90 7.45 -4.60 8.89
CA THR A 90 7.85 -3.77 7.73
C THR A 90 7.00 -4.05 6.49
N LEU A 91 7.08 -3.17 5.48
CA LEU A 91 6.48 -3.45 4.17
C LEU A 91 7.19 -4.61 3.46
N GLY A 92 8.47 -4.85 3.75
CA GLY A 92 9.21 -6.02 3.29
C GLY A 92 8.58 -7.32 3.76
N ASP A 93 8.24 -7.42 5.05
CA ASP A 93 7.59 -8.61 5.63
C ASP A 93 6.26 -8.93 4.91
N LEU A 94 5.51 -7.89 4.54
CA LEU A 94 4.25 -8.03 3.80
C LEU A 94 4.47 -8.43 2.34
N ALA A 95 5.51 -7.88 1.70
CA ALA A 95 5.88 -8.24 0.35
C ALA A 95 6.32 -9.71 0.28
N ASP A 96 7.14 -10.15 1.23
CA ASP A 96 7.65 -11.52 1.30
C ASP A 96 6.51 -12.50 1.58
N ARG A 97 5.60 -12.16 2.49
CA ARG A 97 4.40 -12.97 2.74
C ARG A 97 3.50 -13.08 1.51
N LEU A 98 3.31 -11.98 0.78
CA LEU A 98 2.52 -11.97 -0.44
C LEU A 98 3.20 -12.80 -1.54
N ALA A 99 4.52 -12.80 -1.63
CA ALA A 99 5.28 -13.60 -2.57
C ALA A 99 5.21 -15.10 -2.24
N GLU A 100 5.31 -15.47 -0.96
CA GLU A 100 5.31 -16.87 -0.50
C GLU A 100 3.93 -17.52 -0.59
N SER A 101 2.90 -16.85 -0.07
CA SER A 101 1.57 -17.45 0.14
C SER A 101 0.48 -16.79 -0.69
N GLY A 102 0.84 -15.87 -1.59
CA GLY A 102 -0.11 -15.12 -2.39
C GLY A 102 -1.09 -14.30 -1.53
N ARG A 103 -2.20 -13.91 -2.16
CA ARG A 103 -3.26 -13.14 -1.50
C ARG A 103 -3.97 -13.97 -0.42
N SER A 104 -4.13 -15.27 -0.65
CA SER A 104 -4.79 -16.18 0.29
C SER A 104 -4.06 -16.27 1.63
N GLY A 105 -2.72 -16.22 1.63
CA GLY A 105 -1.94 -16.22 2.87
C GLY A 105 -2.11 -14.97 3.73
N LEU A 106 -2.37 -13.82 3.10
CA LEU A 106 -2.73 -12.58 3.82
C LEU A 106 -4.19 -12.62 4.28
N GLU A 107 -5.09 -13.16 3.45
CA GLU A 107 -6.52 -13.29 3.78
C GLU A 107 -6.79 -14.23 4.97
N ALA A 108 -5.93 -15.24 5.15
CA ALA A 108 -5.98 -16.12 6.30
C ALA A 108 -5.59 -15.42 7.62
N THR A 109 -5.02 -14.22 7.57
CA THR A 109 -4.63 -13.47 8.77
C THR A 109 -5.87 -12.92 9.47
N PRO A 110 -6.04 -13.10 10.80
CA PRO A 110 -7.19 -12.61 11.53
C PRO A 110 -7.47 -11.12 11.33
N GLY A 111 -8.68 -10.81 10.87
CA GLY A 111 -9.10 -9.43 10.59
C GLY A 111 -8.53 -8.85 9.29
N ILE A 112 -7.90 -9.64 8.42
CA ILE A 112 -7.48 -9.21 7.09
C ILE A 112 -8.32 -9.97 6.06
N GLY A 113 -9.52 -9.48 5.78
CA GLY A 113 -10.36 -10.05 4.72
C GLY A 113 -9.94 -9.57 3.31
N PRO A 114 -10.63 -10.04 2.25
CA PRO A 114 -10.28 -9.77 0.85
C PRO A 114 -10.13 -8.28 0.50
N TYR A 115 -11.00 -7.44 1.04
CA TYR A 115 -10.92 -5.99 0.87
C TYR A 115 -9.63 -5.40 1.45
N ARG A 116 -9.26 -5.82 2.67
CA ARG A 116 -8.07 -5.34 3.36
C ARG A 116 -6.80 -5.86 2.68
N THR A 117 -6.81 -7.10 2.20
CA THR A 117 -5.73 -7.65 1.36
C THR A 117 -5.54 -6.82 0.10
N THR A 118 -6.63 -6.42 -0.56
CA THR A 118 -6.57 -5.56 -1.75
C THR A 118 -5.88 -4.22 -1.44
N LEU A 119 -6.21 -3.59 -0.32
CA LEU A 119 -5.53 -2.35 0.12
C LEU A 119 -4.03 -2.56 0.38
N VAL A 120 -3.65 -3.69 0.99
CA VAL A 120 -2.25 -4.03 1.23
C VAL A 120 -1.51 -4.24 -0.10
N THR A 121 -2.08 -5.02 -1.02
CA THR A 121 -1.48 -5.27 -2.34
C THR A 121 -1.26 -3.98 -3.13
N ARG A 122 -2.26 -3.08 -3.16
CA ARG A 122 -2.15 -1.77 -3.82
C ARG A 122 -1.10 -0.87 -3.17
N LEU A 123 -0.99 -0.88 -1.84
CA LEU A 123 0.08 -0.17 -1.14
C LEU A 123 1.46 -0.72 -1.51
N LEU A 124 1.63 -2.04 -1.54
CA LEU A 124 2.89 -2.67 -1.92
C LEU A 124 3.24 -2.31 -3.37
N ALA A 125 2.27 -2.35 -4.29
CA ALA A 125 2.47 -1.92 -5.67
C ALA A 125 2.91 -0.46 -5.78
N TYR A 126 2.30 0.44 -5.01
CA TYR A 126 2.70 1.84 -4.97
C TYR A 126 4.17 2.03 -4.55
N HIS A 127 4.67 1.19 -3.64
CA HIS A 127 6.06 1.20 -3.20
C HIS A 127 7.01 0.39 -4.09
N GLY A 128 6.51 -0.19 -5.19
CA GLY A 128 7.28 -1.08 -6.08
C GLY A 128 7.60 -2.44 -5.45
N LEU A 129 6.84 -2.84 -4.42
CA LEU A 129 7.04 -4.05 -3.63
C LEU A 129 6.02 -5.15 -3.94
N SER A 130 5.06 -4.90 -4.83
CA SER A 130 4.26 -5.98 -5.38
C SER A 130 5.15 -6.81 -6.30
N SER A 131 5.29 -8.09 -6.02
CA SER A 131 5.79 -9.06 -6.99
C SER A 131 4.84 -9.04 -8.19
N GLY A 132 5.12 -8.19 -9.18
CA GLY A 132 4.40 -8.14 -10.43
C GLY A 132 4.94 -9.21 -11.35
N HIS A 133 4.38 -10.41 -11.24
CA HIS A 133 4.60 -11.58 -12.08
C HIS A 133 5.99 -12.21 -11.92
N GLY A 134 6.01 -13.54 -11.85
CA GLY A 134 7.25 -14.29 -12.04
C GLY A 134 7.92 -13.79 -13.31
N ASP A 135 9.25 -13.71 -13.28
CA ASP A 135 10.13 -13.42 -14.40
C ASP A 135 9.41 -13.56 -15.75
N LEU A 136 8.79 -12.46 -16.21
CA LEU A 136 7.93 -12.47 -17.39
C LEU A 136 8.72 -12.99 -18.61
N PRO A 137 10.03 -12.68 -18.75
CA PRO A 137 10.92 -13.39 -19.64
C PRO A 137 10.93 -14.92 -19.45
N ALA A 138 11.16 -15.44 -18.24
CA ALA A 138 11.17 -16.90 -18.00
C ALA A 138 9.79 -17.57 -18.18
N GLU A 139 8.69 -16.87 -17.92
CA GLU A 139 7.34 -17.38 -18.16
C GLU A 139 6.98 -17.34 -19.65
N ILE A 140 7.46 -16.34 -20.39
CA ILE A 140 7.38 -16.31 -21.86
C ILE A 140 8.27 -17.40 -22.45
N GLU A 141 9.50 -17.59 -21.98
CA GLU A 141 10.42 -18.66 -22.41
C GLU A 141 9.85 -20.05 -22.13
N ARG A 142 9.13 -20.22 -21.00
CA ARG A 142 8.42 -21.46 -20.66
C ARG A 142 7.22 -21.75 -21.56
N ILE A 143 6.49 -20.71 -22.01
CA ILE A 143 5.26 -20.84 -22.82
C ILE A 143 5.58 -20.89 -24.32
N PHE A 144 6.66 -20.23 -24.72
CA PHE A 144 7.11 -20.06 -26.10
C PHE A 144 8.61 -20.40 -26.24
N PRO A 145 9.01 -21.64 -25.93
CA PRO A 145 10.42 -22.04 -25.97
C PRO A 145 11.05 -21.95 -27.36
N GLU A 146 10.25 -21.91 -28.42
CA GLU A 146 10.71 -21.82 -29.81
C GLU A 146 11.26 -20.45 -30.23
N PHE A 147 11.16 -19.43 -29.37
CA PHE A 147 11.62 -18.06 -29.65
C PHE A 147 12.92 -17.67 -28.92
N PHE A 148 13.57 -18.61 -28.21
CA PHE A 148 14.82 -18.43 -27.47
C PHE A 148 15.77 -19.62 -27.73
#